data_AF-A0A960W4I7-F1
#
_entry.id   AF-A0A960W4I7-F1
#
_cell.length_a   1.000
_cell.length_b   1.000
_cell.length_c   1.000
_cell.angle_alpha   90.00
_cell.angle_beta   90.00
_cell.angle_gamma   90.00
#
_symmetry.space_group_name_H-M   'P 1'
#
loop_
_entity.id
_entity.type
_entity.pdbx_description
1 polymer ?
#
loop_
_entity_poly.entity_id
_entity_poly.type
_entity_poly.pdbx_seq_one_letter_code
_entity_poly.pdbx_strand_id
1 'polypeptide(L)'
;RRLYDKKIRVEMTFQAKEHLANIGYDEAYGARPLRRIFQKELEDYMATQMLMGAYREATIIKVDADNKKLVFQEELWEDYQPLNSLDKKEIENENLLITKEKVALLS
;
A
#
# COMPACT_ATOMS: atom_id res chain seq x y z
N ARG A 1 -3.05 -10.52 5.43
CA ARG A 1 -2.32 -10.36 4.14
C ARG A 1 -2.04 -8.86 3.97
N ARG A 2 -0.80 -8.45 3.64
CA ARG A 2 -0.32 -7.06 3.74
C ARG A 2 -0.76 -6.22 2.52
N LEU A 3 -1.25 -5.01 2.76
CA LEU A 3 -1.68 -4.02 1.74
C LEU A 3 -0.55 -3.62 0.77
N TYR A 4 0.71 -3.81 1.18
CA TYR A 4 1.90 -3.50 0.37
C TYR A 4 2.01 -4.34 -0.92
N ASP A 5 1.47 -5.57 -0.95
CA ASP A 5 1.48 -6.41 -2.16
C ASP A 5 0.49 -5.93 -3.23
N LYS A 6 -0.42 -5.01 -2.90
CA LYS A 6 -1.54 -4.63 -3.78
C LYS A 6 -1.30 -3.38 -4.63
N LYS A 7 -0.10 -2.79 -4.61
CA LYS A 7 0.22 -1.52 -5.32
C LYS A 7 -0.68 -0.36 -4.86
N ILE A 8 -0.92 -0.27 -3.54
CA ILE A 8 -1.82 0.73 -2.96
C ILE A 8 -1.03 1.64 -2.05
N ARG A 9 -1.11 2.94 -2.30
CA ARG A 9 -0.62 3.98 -1.40
C ARG A 9 -1.81 4.56 -0.67
N VAL A 10 -1.67 4.83 0.63
CA VAL A 10 -2.72 5.44 1.43
C VAL A 10 -2.19 6.76 1.95
N GLU A 11 -2.92 7.83 1.67
CA GLU A 11 -2.60 9.17 2.13
C GLU A 11 -3.75 9.69 2.97
N MET A 12 -3.44 10.25 4.14
CA MET A 12 -4.45 10.65 5.11
C MET A 12 -4.28 12.13 5.43
N THR A 13 -5.36 12.89 5.35
CA THR A 13 -5.39 14.30 5.73
C THR A 13 -5.20 14.46 7.24
N PHE A 14 -4.89 15.69 7.66
CA PHE A 14 -4.83 16.02 9.08
C PHE A 14 -6.18 15.81 9.78
N GLN A 15 -7.28 16.20 9.13
CA GLN A 15 -8.64 16.04 9.66
C GLN A 15 -9.02 14.58 9.85
N ALA A 16 -8.67 13.71 8.90
CA ALA A 16 -8.85 12.26 9.05
C ALA A 16 -8.07 11.69 10.25
N LYS A 17 -6.83 12.14 10.46
CA LYS A 17 -6.02 11.72 11.63
C LYS A 17 -6.64 12.16 12.94
N GLU A 18 -7.09 13.41 13.04
CA GLU A 18 -7.77 13.92 14.24
C GLU A 18 -9.10 13.21 14.49
N HIS A 19 -9.88 12.98 13.43
CA HIS A 19 -11.14 12.26 13.55
C HIS A 19 -10.90 10.84 14.06
N LEU A 20 -9.97 10.12 13.46
CA LEU A 20 -9.59 8.78 13.91
C LEU A 20 -9.09 8.77 15.37
N ALA A 21 -8.28 9.77 15.77
CA ALA A 21 -7.84 9.94 17.15
C ALA A 21 -9.02 10.13 18.11
N ASN A 22 -10.02 10.92 17.73
CA ASN A 22 -11.22 11.15 18.54
C ASN A 22 -12.12 9.91 18.68
N ILE A 23 -12.21 9.05 17.65
CA ILE A 23 -13.07 7.86 17.68
C ILE A 23 -12.40 6.68 18.40
N GLY A 24 -11.07 6.53 18.25
CA GLY A 24 -10.38 5.29 18.60
C GLY A 24 -9.41 5.39 19.77
N TYR A 25 -9.31 6.54 20.45
CA TYR A 25 -8.51 6.67 21.66
C TYR A 25 -9.21 5.95 22.81
N ASP A 26 -8.81 4.71 23.04
CA ASP A 26 -9.14 3.96 24.24
C ASP A 26 -7.96 4.11 25.21
N GLU A 27 -8.21 4.74 26.36
CA GLU A 27 -7.23 5.04 27.40
C GLU A 27 -6.50 3.77 27.90
N ALA A 28 -7.15 2.59 27.79
CA ALA A 28 -6.58 1.29 28.18
C ALA A 28 -5.80 0.59 27.06
N TYR A 29 -6.08 0.88 25.77
CA TYR A 29 -5.50 0.14 24.62
C TYR A 29 -4.65 1.00 23.66
N GLY A 30 -4.59 2.32 23.87
CA GLY A 30 -3.88 3.26 22.99
C GLY A 30 -4.43 3.26 21.56
N ALA A 31 -3.63 3.67 20.56
CA ALA A 31 -4.09 3.76 19.16
C ALA A 31 -4.27 2.41 18.41
N ARG A 32 -4.23 1.26 19.10
CA ARG A 32 -4.36 -0.07 18.46
C ARG A 32 -5.77 -0.35 17.89
N PRO A 33 -6.88 -0.04 18.60
CA PRO A 33 -8.23 -0.21 18.06
C PRO A 33 -8.43 0.62 16.79
N LEU A 34 -7.90 1.85 16.81
CA LEU A 34 -7.83 2.82 15.73
C LEU A 34 -7.33 2.24 14.41
N ARG A 35 -6.15 1.59 14.44
CA ARG A 35 -5.53 0.99 13.26
C ARG A 35 -6.38 -0.13 12.66
N ARG A 36 -7.05 -0.91 13.51
CA ARG A 36 -7.87 -2.05 13.08
C ARG A 36 -9.18 -1.60 12.44
N ILE A 37 -9.84 -0.58 13.01
CA ILE A 37 -11.06 0.01 12.45
C ILE A 37 -10.74 0.59 11.07
N PHE A 38 -9.71 1.42 10.98
CA PHE A 38 -9.27 2.00 9.72
C PHE A 38 -8.93 0.94 8.66
N GLN A 39 -8.16 -0.08 9.06
CA GLN A 39 -7.79 -1.15 8.13
C GLN A 39 -9.01 -1.91 7.61
N LYS A 40 -10.00 -2.17 8.48
CA LYS A 40 -11.24 -2.83 8.08
C LYS A 40 -12.04 -1.97 7.10
N GLU A 41 -12.25 -0.69 7.39
CA GLU A 41 -12.99 0.21 6.50
C GLU A 41 -12.32 0.36 5.14
N LEU A 42 -10.98 0.46 5.13
CA LEU A 42 -10.20 0.48 3.90
C LEU A 42 -10.33 -0.84 3.12
N GLU A 43 -10.24 -1.99 3.79
CA GLU A 43 -10.41 -3.30 3.16
C GLU A 43 -11.82 -3.47 2.57
N ASP A 44 -12.87 -3.03 3.28
CA ASP A 44 -14.26 -3.07 2.82
C ASP A 44 -14.49 -2.13 1.63
N TYR A 45 -13.95 -0.92 1.66
CA TYR A 45 -13.99 0.03 0.54
C TYR A 45 -13.35 -0.58 -0.71
N MET A 46 -12.12 -1.08 -0.59
CA MET A 46 -11.40 -1.67 -1.72
C MET A 46 -12.07 -2.93 -2.24
N ALA A 47 -12.62 -3.79 -1.36
CA ALA A 47 -13.35 -4.98 -1.79
C ALA A 47 -14.56 -4.59 -2.66
N THR A 48 -15.27 -3.53 -2.28
CA THR A 48 -16.40 -2.99 -3.05
C THR A 48 -15.95 -2.50 -4.42
N GLN A 49 -14.86 -1.72 -4.49
CA GLN A 49 -14.32 -1.17 -5.74
C GLN A 49 -13.78 -2.26 -6.67
N MET A 50 -13.17 -3.31 -6.10
CA MET A 50 -12.76 -4.52 -6.84
C MET A 50 -13.98 -5.25 -7.44
N LEU A 51 -15.06 -5.41 -6.68
CA LEU A 51 -16.29 -6.06 -7.16
C LEU A 51 -17.00 -5.23 -8.24
N MET A 52 -16.93 -3.91 -8.17
CA MET A 52 -17.50 -3.00 -9.18
C MET A 52 -16.67 -2.95 -10.48
N GLY A 53 -15.52 -3.61 -10.53
CA GLY A 53 -14.60 -3.53 -11.67
C GLY A 53 -13.94 -2.16 -11.83
N ALA A 54 -14.06 -1.28 -10.83
CA ALA A 54 -13.53 0.08 -10.82
C ALA A 54 -12.07 0.14 -10.33
N TYR A 55 -11.56 -0.96 -9.75
CA TYR A 55 -10.22 -1.01 -9.18
C TYR A 55 -9.13 -0.87 -10.25
N ARG A 56 -8.35 0.22 -10.17
CA ARG A 56 -7.15 0.44 -10.98
C ARG A 56 -5.91 0.02 -10.20
N GLU A 57 -4.98 -0.66 -10.86
CA GLU A 57 -3.66 -0.92 -10.28
C GLU A 57 -2.92 0.41 -10.04
N ALA A 58 -2.02 0.45 -9.05
CA ALA A 58 -1.26 1.65 -8.70
C ALA A 58 -2.16 2.82 -8.30
N THR A 59 -2.94 2.63 -7.25
CA THR A 59 -3.90 3.64 -6.78
C THR A 59 -3.44 4.25 -5.46
N ILE A 60 -3.60 5.57 -5.35
CA ILE A 60 -3.52 6.31 -4.09
C ILE A 60 -4.94 6.43 -3.54
N ILE A 61 -5.14 5.94 -2.32
CA ILE A 61 -6.39 6.14 -1.59
C ILE A 61 -6.18 7.32 -0.65
N LYS A 62 -6.81 8.44 -0.98
CA LYS A 62 -6.90 9.62 -0.12
C LYS A 62 -8.02 9.43 0.89
N VAL A 63 -7.66 9.55 2.16
CA VAL A 63 -8.55 9.41 3.31
C VAL A 63 -8.72 10.78 3.95
N ASP A 64 -9.96 11.26 3.98
CA ASP A 64 -10.35 12.50 4.64
C ASP A 64 -11.45 12.24 5.69
N ALA A 65 -11.78 13.27 6.48
CA ALA A 65 -12.93 13.23 7.39
C ALA A 65 -13.91 14.35 7.06
N ASP A 66 -15.16 13.99 6.78
CA ASP A 66 -16.27 14.94 6.65
C ASP A 66 -17.40 14.53 7.59
N ASN A 67 -17.96 15.49 8.33
CA ASN A 67 -19.14 15.31 9.18
C ASN A 67 -19.11 14.05 10.08
N LYS A 68 -17.94 13.76 10.68
CA LYS A 68 -17.70 12.58 11.55
C LYS A 68 -17.73 11.22 10.83
N LYS A 69 -17.43 11.19 9.54
CA LYS A 69 -17.24 9.97 8.76
C LYS A 69 -15.93 10.05 8.01
N LEU A 70 -15.28 8.90 7.84
CA LEU A 70 -14.16 8.78 6.93
C LEU A 70 -14.67 8.75 5.49
N VAL A 71 -14.03 9.54 4.64
CA VAL A 71 -14.30 9.63 3.21
C VAL A 71 -13.07 9.10 2.47
N PHE A 72 -13.31 8.23 1.51
CA PHE A 72 -12.27 7.59 0.70
C PHE A 72 -12.39 8.06 -0.75
N GLN A 73 -11.29 8.52 -1.31
CA GLN A 73 -11.18 8.95 -2.70
C GLN A 73 -10.00 8.23 -3.36
N GLU A 74 -10.22 7.76 -4.58
CA GLU A 74 -9.18 7.12 -5.39
C GLU A 74 -8.54 8.13 -6.32
N GLU A 75 -7.22 8.08 -6.39
CA GLU A 75 -6.41 8.85 -7.33
C GLU A 75 -5.36 7.94 -7.96
N LEU A 76 -5.01 8.22 -9.22
CA LEU A 76 -3.96 7.47 -9.89
C LEU A 76 -2.61 7.77 -9.25
N TRP A 77 -1.84 6.74 -8.94
CA TRP A 77 -0.44 6.93 -8.58
C TRP A 77 0.37 7.08 -9.86
N GLU A 78 0.37 8.30 -10.42
CA GLU A 78 1.01 8.60 -11.72
C GLU A 78 2.50 8.24 -11.74
N ASP A 79 3.20 8.44 -10.62
CA ASP A 79 4.63 8.14 -10.46
C ASP A 79 4.92 6.69 -10.01
N TYR A 80 3.96 5.77 -10.09
CA TYR A 80 4.20 4.39 -9.68
C TYR A 80 5.17 3.70 -10.64
N GLN A 81 6.41 3.53 -10.19
CA GLN A 81 7.38 2.63 -10.80
C GLN A 81 7.24 1.26 -10.11
N PRO A 82 6.76 0.19 -10.78
CA PRO A 82 6.81 -1.14 -10.19
C PRO A 82 8.28 -1.47 -9.90
N LEU A 83 8.55 -1.99 -8.70
CA LEU A 83 9.88 -2.36 -8.20
C LEU A 83 10.56 -3.49 -9.02
N ASN A 84 10.12 -3.76 -10.26
CA ASN A 84 10.66 -4.80 -11.13
C ASN A 84 10.40 -4.48 -12.59
N SER A 85 11.30 -3.69 -13.18
CA SER A 85 11.54 -3.68 -14.63
C SER A 85 13.02 -3.45 -14.97
N LEU A 86 13.76 -2.76 -14.11
CA LEU A 86 15.22 -2.59 -14.22
C LEU A 86 16.00 -3.64 -13.39
N ASP A 87 15.55 -3.92 -12.16
CA ASP A 87 16.26 -4.82 -11.24
C ASP A 87 16.35 -6.28 -11.71
N LYS A 88 15.34 -6.82 -12.42
CA LYS A 88 15.39 -8.21 -12.90
C LYS A 88 16.54 -8.45 -13.88
N LYS A 89 16.75 -7.56 -14.86
CA LYS A 89 17.84 -7.69 -15.84
C LYS A 89 19.20 -7.53 -15.18
N GLU A 90 19.30 -6.65 -14.19
CA GLU A 90 20.55 -6.39 -13.47
C GLU A 90 20.92 -7.59 -12.58
N ILE A 91 19.93 -8.14 -11.85
CA ILE A 91 20.08 -9.37 -11.06
C ILE A 91 20.36 -10.59 -11.96
N GLU A 92 19.74 -10.71 -13.14
CA GLU A 92 20.02 -11.80 -14.09
C GLU A 92 21.44 -11.69 -14.67
N ASN A 93 21.88 -10.48 -15.00
CA ASN A 93 23.23 -10.23 -15.53
C ASN A 93 24.32 -10.49 -14.49
N GLU A 94 24.12 -10.06 -13.24
CA GLU A 94 25.06 -10.35 -12.15
C GLU A 94 25.17 -11.85 -11.87
N ASN A 95 24.05 -12.57 -11.83
CA ASN A 95 24.05 -14.02 -11.63
C ASN A 95 24.73 -14.76 -12.80
N LEU A 96 24.57 -14.28 -14.04
CA LEU A 96 25.24 -14.85 -15.21
C LEU A 96 26.76 -14.59 -15.17
N LEU A 97 27.19 -13.43 -14.70
CA LEU A 97 28.61 -13.07 -14.57
C LEU A 97 29.30 -13.90 -13.49
N ILE A 98 28.69 -14.02 -12.30
CA ILE A 98 29.19 -14.84 -11.20
C ILE A 98 29.31 -16.31 -11.63
N THR A 99 28.34 -16.82 -12.40
CA THR A 99 28.37 -18.20 -12.89
C THR A 99 29.53 -18.42 -13.88
N LYS A 100 29.77 -17.47 -14.80
CA LYS A 100 30.88 -17.55 -15.76
C LYS A 100 32.25 -17.49 -15.08
N GLU A 101 32.43 -16.61 -14.10
CA GLU A 101 33.68 -16.54 -13.32
C GLU A 101 33.94 -17.83 -12.54
N LYS A 102 32.90 -18.42 -11.94
CA LYS A 102 33.02 -19.65 -11.18
C LYS A 102 33.34 -20.87 -12.06
N VAL A 103 32.85 -20.90 -13.31
CA VAL A 103 33.21 -21.94 -14.29
C VAL A 103 34.65 -21.75 -14.77
N ALA A 104 35.10 -20.51 -15.02
CA ALA A 104 36.46 -20.22 -15.44
C ALA A 104 37.52 -20.54 -14.37
N LEU A 105 37.17 -20.51 -13.09
CA LEU A 105 38.05 -20.89 -11.98
C LEU A 105 38.15 -22.40 -11.75
N LEU A 106 37.28 -23.20 -12.38
CA LEU A 106 37.20 -24.66 -12.22
C LEU A 106 37.63 -25.44 -13.48
N SER A 107 38.12 -24.74 -14.51
CA SER A 107 38.64 -25.26 -15.78
C SER A 107 40.12 -24.94 -15.94
#